data_AF-A0A8I0M965-F1
#
_entry.id   AF-A0A8I0M965-F1
#
_cell.length_a   1.000
_cell.length_b   1.000
_cell.length_c   1.000
_cell.angle_alpha   90.00
_cell.angle_beta   90.00
_cell.angle_gamma   90.00
#
_symmetry.space_group_name_H-M   'P 1'
#
loop_
_entity.id
_entity.type
_entity.pdbx_description
1 polymer ?
#
loop_
_entity_poly.entity_id
_entity_poly.type
_entity_poly.pdbx_seq_one_letter_code
_entity_poly.pdbx_strand_id
1 'polypeptide(L)'
;MLLRYTPLDLALFYDLDEPHSAEDIAALFASDAIHLSGGHTGGFLERLKQSRMLGPIRDWALAGGILIGVSAGAILMAPTITTDALFIGLIPEDMAGSWKCLRRLGRDAASPMSHPARRG
;
A
#
# COMPACT_ATOMS: atom_id res chain seq x y z
N MET A 1 -19.18 5.67 7.74
CA MET A 1 -19.38 7.00 8.35
C MET A 1 -18.58 8.01 7.53
N LEU A 2 -19.19 8.65 6.53
CA LEU A 2 -18.51 9.67 5.71
C LEU A 2 -18.64 11.05 6.39
N LEU A 3 -17.49 11.66 6.66
CA LEU A 3 -17.36 13.03 7.18
C LEU A 3 -17.80 14.04 6.10
N ARG A 4 -18.92 14.73 6.31
CA ARG A 4 -19.50 15.75 5.41
C ARG A 4 -18.74 17.10 5.38
N TYR A 5 -17.41 17.11 5.47
CA TYR A 5 -16.64 18.38 5.58
C TYR A 5 -15.38 18.48 4.73
N THR A 6 -15.07 17.49 3.91
CA THR A 6 -13.94 17.56 2.97
C THR A 6 -14.45 17.69 1.55
N PRO A 7 -13.89 18.58 0.69
CA PRO A 7 -14.23 18.69 -0.73
C PRO A 7 -13.66 17.52 -1.56
N LEU A 8 -13.58 16.33 -0.97
CA LEU A 8 -13.07 15.12 -1.61
C LEU A 8 -14.22 14.44 -2.34
N ASP A 9 -14.04 14.22 -3.63
CA ASP A 9 -14.93 13.39 -4.44
C ASP A 9 -14.35 11.98 -4.58
N LEU A 10 -15.23 10.97 -4.55
CA LEU A 10 -14.81 9.58 -4.74
C LEU A 10 -14.89 9.27 -6.24
N ALA A 11 -13.77 9.44 -6.93
CA ALA A 11 -13.70 9.23 -8.38
C ALA A 11 -14.00 7.80 -8.82
N LEU A 12 -13.46 6.81 -8.08
CA LEU A 12 -13.75 5.39 -8.30
C LEU A 12 -13.60 4.56 -7.03
N PHE A 13 -14.22 3.38 -7.03
CA PHE A 13 -13.99 2.32 -6.06
C PHE A 13 -13.28 1.16 -6.73
N TYR A 14 -12.13 0.74 -6.18
CA TYR A 14 -11.31 -0.34 -6.72
C TYR A 14 -11.33 -1.52 -5.75
N ASP A 15 -12.06 -2.59 -6.11
CA ASP A 15 -12.11 -3.81 -5.31
C ASP A 15 -10.99 -4.78 -5.72
N LEU A 16 -10.15 -5.20 -4.78
CA LEU A 16 -9.03 -6.10 -5.08
C LEU A 16 -9.45 -7.52 -5.45
N ASP A 17 -10.69 -7.91 -5.14
CA ASP A 17 -11.22 -9.25 -5.42
C ASP A 17 -11.91 -9.34 -6.80
N GLU A 18 -12.11 -8.21 -7.48
CA GLU A 18 -12.75 -8.15 -8.80
C GLU A 18 -11.71 -7.97 -9.92
N PRO A 19 -11.97 -8.51 -11.12
CA PRO A 19 -11.14 -8.24 -12.29
C PRO A 19 -11.31 -6.79 -12.74
N HIS A 20 -10.20 -6.11 -13.01
CA HIS A 20 -10.17 -4.72 -13.49
C HIS A 20 -9.56 -4.64 -14.88
N SER A 21 -10.09 -3.74 -15.71
CA SER A 21 -9.51 -3.43 -17.01
C SER A 21 -8.22 -2.62 -16.86
N ALA A 22 -7.45 -2.49 -17.94
CA ALA A 22 -6.28 -1.63 -17.94
C ALA A 22 -6.68 -0.15 -17.74
N GLU A 23 -7.85 0.22 -18.23
CA GLU A 23 -8.44 1.55 -18.09
C GLU A 23 -8.79 1.87 -16.64
N ASP A 24 -9.35 0.91 -15.89
CA ASP A 24 -9.67 1.07 -14.46
C ASP A 24 -8.39 1.28 -13.63
N ILE A 25 -7.34 0.50 -13.94
CA ILE A 25 -6.04 0.64 -13.29
C ILE A 25 -5.41 2.00 -13.62
N ALA A 26 -5.51 2.46 -14.87
CA ALA A 26 -5.03 3.78 -15.26
C ALA A 26 -5.78 4.91 -14.54
N ALA A 27 -7.10 4.79 -14.40
CA ALA A 27 -7.93 5.75 -13.67
C ALA A 27 -7.59 5.79 -12.17
N LEU A 28 -7.32 4.63 -11.56
CA LEU A 28 -6.85 4.54 -10.18
C LEU A 28 -5.57 5.37 -9.98
N PHE A 29 -4.57 5.20 -10.85
CA PHE A 29 -3.28 5.91 -10.72
C PHE A 29 -3.28 7.35 -11.25
N ALA A 30 -4.35 7.77 -11.93
CA ALA A 30 -4.60 9.16 -12.31
C ALA A 30 -5.31 9.97 -11.20
N SER A 31 -5.76 9.33 -10.12
CA SER A 31 -6.44 9.99 -9.00
C SER A 31 -5.49 10.88 -8.19
N ASP A 32 -6.00 11.96 -7.61
CA ASP A 32 -5.22 12.86 -6.74
C ASP A 32 -4.72 12.16 -5.46
N ALA A 33 -5.50 11.21 -4.96
CA ALA A 33 -5.18 10.41 -3.79
C ALA A 33 -5.81 9.00 -3.90
N ILE A 34 -5.13 8.01 -3.33
CA ILE A 34 -5.67 6.65 -3.16
C ILE A 34 -5.95 6.42 -1.68
N HIS A 35 -7.21 6.09 -1.38
CA HIS A 35 -7.66 5.77 -0.03
C HIS A 35 -7.63 4.26 0.21
N LEU A 36 -6.87 3.82 1.21
CA LEU A 36 -6.83 2.45 1.70
C LEU A 36 -7.77 2.33 2.91
N SER A 37 -8.90 1.64 2.71
CA SER A 37 -9.94 1.49 3.72
C SER A 37 -9.50 0.63 4.93
N GLY A 38 -10.31 0.63 5.97
CA GLY A 38 -10.14 -0.28 7.11
C GLY A 38 -10.59 -1.71 6.79
N GLY A 39 -10.31 -2.65 7.69
CA GLY A 39 -10.69 -4.04 7.55
C GLY A 39 -9.74 -4.98 8.28
N HIS A 40 -9.61 -6.21 7.80
CA HIS A 40 -8.64 -7.17 8.31
C HIS A 40 -7.28 -6.96 7.66
N THR A 41 -6.28 -6.48 8.41
CA THR A 41 -4.97 -6.04 7.88
C THR A 41 -4.23 -7.16 7.14
N GLY A 42 -4.16 -8.36 7.72
CA GLY A 42 -3.53 -9.51 7.06
C GLY A 42 -4.24 -9.90 5.77
N GLY A 43 -5.57 -9.86 5.75
CA GLY A 43 -6.38 -10.20 4.57
C GLY A 43 -6.23 -9.17 3.47
N PHE A 44 -6.16 -7.88 3.83
CA PHE A 44 -5.92 -6.80 2.90
C PHE A 44 -4.53 -6.90 2.26
N LEU A 45 -3.49 -7.23 3.05
CA LEU A 45 -2.15 -7.48 2.52
C LEU A 45 -2.15 -8.64 1.52
N GLU A 46 -2.83 -9.75 1.82
CA GLU A 46 -2.90 -10.91 0.93
C GLU A 46 -3.63 -10.58 -0.38
N ARG A 47 -4.76 -9.86 -0.34
CA ARG A 47 -5.44 -9.40 -1.56
C ARG A 47 -4.57 -8.48 -2.42
N LEU A 48 -3.79 -7.58 -1.81
CA LEU A 48 -2.84 -6.73 -2.54
C LEU A 48 -1.71 -7.53 -3.22
N LYS A 49 -1.26 -8.61 -2.59
CA LYS A 49 -0.26 -9.52 -3.18
C LYS A 49 -0.87 -10.34 -4.33
N GLN A 50 -2.06 -10.90 -4.12
CA GLN A 50 -2.76 -11.73 -5.10
C GLN A 50 -3.12 -10.96 -6.37
N SER A 51 -3.63 -9.73 -6.21
CA SER A 51 -3.90 -8.78 -7.31
C SER A 51 -2.64 -8.16 -7.91
N ARG A 52 -1.45 -8.41 -7.33
CA ARG A 52 -0.16 -7.81 -7.68
C ARG A 52 -0.15 -6.28 -7.62
N MET A 53 -1.09 -5.66 -6.91
CA MET A 53 -1.22 -4.21 -6.77
C MET A 53 -0.28 -3.59 -5.73
N LEU A 54 0.32 -4.42 -4.87
CA LEU A 54 1.24 -3.93 -3.83
C LEU A 54 2.45 -3.16 -4.40
N GLY A 55 3.03 -3.62 -5.50
CA GLY A 55 4.14 -2.96 -6.18
C GLY A 55 3.70 -1.64 -6.84
N PRO A 56 2.71 -1.66 -7.75
CA PRO A 56 2.17 -0.45 -8.38
C PRO A 56 1.75 0.65 -7.39
N ILE A 57 1.02 0.32 -6.31
CA ILE A 57 0.62 1.30 -5.29
C ILE A 57 1.83 1.91 -4.58
N ARG A 58 2.82 1.09 -4.25
CA ARG A 58 4.07 1.56 -3.64
C ARG A 58 4.80 2.53 -4.56
N ASP A 59 4.99 2.12 -5.81
CA ASP A 59 5.81 2.86 -6.76
C ASP A 59 5.12 4.18 -7.13
N TRP A 60 3.79 4.19 -7.24
CA TRP A 60 2.98 5.40 -7.39
C TRP A 60 3.13 6.36 -6.20
N ALA A 61 3.05 5.86 -4.96
CA ALA A 61 3.26 6.68 -3.77
C ALA A 61 4.69 7.24 -3.69
N LEU A 62 5.70 6.46 -4.06
CA LEU A 62 7.10 6.90 -4.12
C LEU A 62 7.35 7.95 -5.21
N ALA A 63 6.55 7.96 -6.27
CA ALA A 63 6.58 8.97 -7.32
C ALA A 63 5.88 10.29 -6.93
N GLY A 64 5.34 10.39 -5.71
CA GLY A 64 4.67 11.58 -5.20
C GLY A 64 3.16 11.45 -5.02
N GLY A 65 2.58 10.28 -5.31
CA GLY A 65 1.17 10.00 -5.06
C GLY A 65 0.80 10.04 -3.58
N ILE A 66 -0.42 10.46 -3.27
CA ILE A 66 -0.92 10.59 -1.89
C ILE A 66 -1.69 9.34 -1.48
N LEU A 67 -1.21 8.63 -0.45
CA LEU A 67 -1.93 7.54 0.19
C LEU A 67 -2.62 8.01 1.46
N ILE A 68 -3.91 7.71 1.58
CA ILE A 68 -4.71 7.97 2.78
C ILE A 68 -5.13 6.62 3.36
N GLY A 69 -4.54 6.20 4.46
CA GLY A 69 -4.89 4.93 5.11
C GLY A 69 -5.73 5.14 6.37
N VAL A 70 -6.76 4.31 6.55
CA VAL A 70 -7.57 4.27 7.78
C VAL A 70 -7.47 2.88 8.40
N SER A 71 -7.22 2.80 9.70
CA SER A 71 -7.14 1.53 10.44
C SER A 71 -6.15 0.55 9.76
N ALA A 72 -6.60 -0.59 9.25
CA ALA A 72 -5.79 -1.53 8.47
C ALA A 72 -5.00 -0.87 7.32
N GLY A 73 -5.62 0.05 6.57
CA GLY A 73 -4.95 0.79 5.51
C GLY A 73 -3.79 1.65 6.01
N ALA A 74 -3.88 2.20 7.22
CA ALA A 74 -2.79 2.93 7.87
C ALA A 74 -1.65 1.99 8.28
N ILE A 75 -1.98 0.82 8.84
CA ILE A 75 -1.01 -0.19 9.25
C ILE A 75 -0.23 -0.73 8.04
N LEU A 76 -0.89 -0.91 6.89
CA LEU A 76 -0.22 -1.37 5.65
C LEU A 76 0.91 -0.44 5.19
N MET A 77 0.81 0.85 5.45
CA MET A 77 1.85 1.83 5.10
C MET A 77 3.06 1.79 6.05
N ALA A 78 2.95 1.14 7.20
CA ALA A 78 4.04 0.97 8.15
C ALA A 78 5.13 0.00 7.60
N PRO A 79 6.31 -0.12 8.23
CA PRO A 79 7.33 -1.08 7.80
C PRO A 79 6.91 -2.56 7.87
N THR A 80 5.89 -2.86 8.69
CA THR A 80 5.42 -4.19 9.02
C THR A 80 3.97 -4.10 9.49
N ILE A 81 3.16 -5.13 9.23
CA ILE A 81 1.79 -5.22 9.80
C ILE A 81 1.78 -5.70 11.24
N THR A 82 2.93 -6.00 11.86
CA THR A 82 2.98 -6.53 13.24
C THR A 82 2.28 -5.63 14.26
N THR A 83 2.13 -4.33 13.99
CA THR A 83 1.31 -3.42 14.82
C THR A 83 -0.16 -3.83 14.88
N ASP A 84 -0.67 -4.60 13.92
CA ASP A 84 -2.02 -5.19 13.93
C ASP A 84 -2.24 -6.10 15.13
N ALA A 85 -1.17 -6.72 15.67
CA ALA A 85 -1.22 -7.55 16.87
C ALA A 85 -1.90 -6.84 18.05
N LEU A 86 -1.65 -5.53 18.20
CA LEU A 86 -2.24 -4.70 19.25
C LEU A 86 -3.77 -4.59 19.16
N PHE A 87 -4.35 -4.77 17.96
CA PHE A 87 -5.79 -4.72 17.72
C PHE A 87 -6.48 -6.08 17.85
N ILE A 88 -5.71 -7.18 17.82
CA ILE A 88 -6.21 -8.56 17.97
C ILE A 88 -5.79 -9.22 19.29
N GLY A 89 -5.24 -8.44 20.23
CA GLY A 89 -4.86 -8.92 21.57
C GLY A 89 -3.59 -9.78 21.60
N LEU A 90 -2.73 -9.66 20.58
CA LEU A 90 -1.42 -10.32 20.51
C LEU A 90 -0.29 -9.32 20.75
N ILE A 91 0.91 -9.82 21.03
CA ILE A 91 2.12 -8.99 21.09
C ILE A 91 2.82 -8.97 19.72
N PRO A 92 3.26 -7.79 19.23
CA PRO A 92 3.90 -7.66 17.91
C PRO A 92 5.13 -8.55 17.69
N GLU A 93 5.87 -8.84 18.76
CA GLU A 93 7.07 -9.68 18.76
C GLU A 93 6.76 -11.13 18.37
N ASP A 94 5.59 -11.65 18.76
CA ASP A 94 5.15 -13.01 18.41
C ASP A 94 4.77 -13.15 16.92
N MET A 95 4.55 -12.02 16.24
CA MET A 95 4.20 -11.94 14.82
C MET A 95 5.42 -11.60 13.94
N ALA A 96 6.59 -11.33 14.54
CA ALA A 96 7.79 -10.88 13.86
C ALA A 96 8.51 -12.04 13.14
N GLY A 97 8.16 -12.27 11.87
CA GLY A 97 8.87 -13.26 11.05
C GLY A 97 8.37 -13.45 9.62
N SER A 98 7.06 -13.23 9.37
CA SER A 98 6.44 -13.64 8.08
C SER A 98 5.81 -12.49 7.27
N TRP A 99 5.76 -11.26 7.80
CA TRP A 99 4.86 -10.22 7.26
C TRP A 99 5.56 -8.89 6.95
N LYS A 100 6.21 -8.80 5.77
CA LYS A 100 6.81 -7.55 5.26
C LYS A 100 5.75 -6.67 4.60
N CYS A 101 5.72 -5.38 4.94
CA CYS A 101 4.83 -4.38 4.34
C CYS A 101 5.50 -3.50 3.27
N LEU A 102 4.73 -2.57 2.69
CA LEU A 102 5.11 -1.63 1.62
C LEU A 102 6.52 -1.03 1.79
N ARG A 103 6.88 -0.58 3.00
CA ARG A 103 8.15 0.12 3.27
C ARG A 103 9.40 -0.78 3.29
N ARG A 104 9.26 -2.12 3.27
CA ARG A 104 10.40 -3.05 3.31
C ARG A 104 10.63 -3.80 1.99
N LEU A 105 9.62 -3.91 1.15
CA LEU A 105 9.75 -4.51 -0.19
C LEU A 105 10.61 -3.69 -1.16
N GLY A 106 10.82 -2.39 -0.90
CA GLY A 106 11.64 -1.51 -1.75
C GLY A 106 13.15 -1.58 -1.47
N ARG A 107 13.59 -2.18 -0.36
CA ARG A 107 15.02 -2.28 -0.01
C ARG A 107 15.69 -3.53 -0.57
N ASP A 108 14.93 -4.60 -0.80
CA ASP A 108 15.46 -5.84 -1.36
C ASP A 108 15.61 -5.76 -2.90
N ALA A 109 15.08 -4.72 -3.55
CA ALA A 109 15.15 -4.48 -5.00
C ALA A 109 16.22 -3.46 -5.42
N ALA A 110 16.84 -2.76 -4.47
CA ALA A 110 17.92 -1.81 -4.76
C ALA A 110 19.28 -2.51 -4.73
N SER A 111 19.61 -3.23 -5.81
CA SER A 111 21.01 -3.47 -6.15
C SER A 111 21.69 -2.12 -6.41
N PRO A 112 22.93 -1.88 -5.93
CA PRO A 112 23.65 -0.66 -6.26
C PRO A 112 23.94 -0.67 -7.75
N MET A 113 23.21 0.14 -8.51
CA MET A 113 23.55 0.51 -9.87
C MET A 113 24.89 1.23 -9.82
N SER A 114 25.95 0.54 -10.26
CA SER A 114 27.27 1.11 -10.47
C SER A 114 27.17 2.23 -11.50
N HIS A 115 27.41 3.47 -11.04
CA HIS A 115 27.63 4.59 -11.94
C HIS A 115 29.00 4.41 -12.63
N PRO A 116 29.10 4.45 -13.97
CA PRO A 116 30.40 4.52 -14.61
C PRO A 116 31.01 5.89 -14.32
N ALA A 117 32.24 5.87 -13.81
CA ALA A 117 33.06 7.06 -13.59
C ALA A 117 33.20 7.83 -14.92
N ARG A 118 32.78 9.10 -14.93
CA ARG A 118 33.21 10.05 -15.96
C ARG A 118 34.72 10.20 -15.83
N ARG A 119 35.47 9.78 -16.85
CA ARG A 119 36.85 10.24 -17.06
C ARG A 119 36.79 11.47 -17.97
N GLY A 120 37.40 12.54 -17.49
CA GLY A 120 37.88 13.64 -18.34
C GLY A 120 39.20 13.28 -19.00
#